data_AF-A0A9P6TJD7-F1
#
_entry.id   AF-A0A9P6TJD7-F1
#
_cell.length_a   1.000
_cell.length_b   1.000
_cell.length_c   1.000
_cell.angle_alpha   90.00
_cell.angle_beta   90.00
_cell.angle_gamma   90.00
#
_symmetry.space_group_name_H-M   'P 1'
#
loop_
_entity.id
_entity.type
_entity.pdbx_description
1 polymer ?
#
loop_
_entity_poly.entity_id
_entity_poly.type
_entity_poly.pdbx_seq_one_letter_code
_entity_poly.pdbx_strand_id
1 'polypeptide(L)'
;MFAVETILPGILQKNYHYSSWQIGLTYLGAGVGNALGSVVGGYLSDRLLLRSRQRRGRAVVEDRLTVNLWMAGFVILPLGLLLFGWMAEYSLSVWGPIVGFGIQCFGMNQITTAIAAYLVDAMPGQGASVSAAANVVRGTIACILAVVANPTIAAVGPGWTMTSLVVLNWFAMSILVILLLFGERLRRWSGYPV
;
A
#
# COMPACT_ATOMS: atom_id res chain seq x y z
N MET A 1 -4.62 3.97 -1.95
CA MET A 1 -5.07 3.74 -3.34
C MET A 1 -6.52 4.18 -3.52
N PHE A 2 -7.53 3.41 -3.10
CA PHE A 2 -8.94 3.74 -3.39
C PHE A 2 -9.40 5.14 -2.97
N ALA A 3 -9.02 5.61 -1.78
CA ALA A 3 -9.36 6.98 -1.37
C ALA A 3 -8.72 8.04 -2.30
N VAL A 4 -7.49 7.83 -2.77
CA VAL A 4 -6.85 8.77 -3.71
C VAL A 4 -7.51 8.71 -5.08
N GLU A 5 -7.92 7.52 -5.53
CA GLU A 5 -8.64 7.34 -6.81
C GLU A 5 -9.98 8.08 -6.86
N THR A 6 -10.73 8.14 -5.76
CA THR A 6 -12.01 8.84 -5.72
C THR A 6 -11.86 10.36 -5.67
N ILE A 7 -10.74 10.83 -5.10
CA ILE A 7 -10.43 12.24 -4.91
C ILE A 7 -9.77 12.86 -6.16
N LEU A 8 -8.92 12.09 -6.85
CA LEU A 8 -8.08 12.55 -7.95
C LEU A 8 -8.86 13.34 -9.03
N PRO A 9 -10.02 12.87 -9.54
CA PRO A 9 -10.77 13.61 -10.54
C PRO A 9 -11.25 14.98 -10.03
N GLY A 10 -11.72 15.03 -8.77
CA GLY A 10 -12.20 16.27 -8.16
C GLY A 10 -11.10 17.32 -8.02
N ILE A 11 -9.90 16.92 -7.63
CA ILE A 11 -8.74 17.81 -7.53
C ILE A 11 -8.29 18.28 -8.91
N LEU A 12 -8.16 17.38 -9.89
CA LEU A 12 -7.70 17.72 -11.23
C LEU A 12 -8.69 18.62 -11.99
N GLN A 13 -9.99 18.39 -11.81
CA GLN A 13 -11.02 19.21 -12.43
C GLN A 13 -11.10 20.60 -11.78
N LYS A 14 -11.03 20.67 -10.44
CA LYS A 14 -11.17 21.93 -9.70
C LYS A 14 -9.93 22.82 -9.79
N ASN A 15 -8.73 22.24 -9.68
CA ASN A 15 -7.49 23.02 -9.58
C ASN A 15 -6.80 23.21 -10.94
N TYR A 16 -6.96 22.29 -11.88
CA TYR A 16 -6.25 22.29 -13.17
C TYR A 16 -7.18 22.37 -14.39
N HIS A 17 -8.50 22.49 -14.19
CA HIS A 17 -9.51 22.59 -15.24
C HIS A 17 -9.43 21.48 -16.31
N TYR A 18 -8.98 20.29 -15.91
CA TYR A 18 -8.87 19.19 -16.85
C TYR A 18 -10.22 18.61 -17.26
N SER A 19 -10.31 18.29 -18.55
CA SER A 19 -11.42 17.55 -19.12
C SER A 19 -11.35 16.06 -18.76
N SER A 20 -12.49 15.37 -18.79
CA SER A 20 -12.59 13.97 -18.35
C SER A 20 -11.61 13.03 -19.03
N TRP A 21 -11.27 13.27 -20.30
CA TRP A 21 -10.29 12.44 -21.03
C TRP A 21 -8.85 12.67 -20.54
N GLN A 22 -8.50 13.90 -20.15
CA GLN A 22 -7.20 14.22 -19.56
C GLN A 22 -7.04 13.60 -18.18
N ILE A 23 -8.12 13.60 -17.37
CA ILE A 23 -8.16 12.90 -16.09
C ILE A 23 -7.95 11.40 -16.32
N GLY A 24 -8.59 10.80 -17.32
CA GLY A 24 -8.37 9.41 -17.71
C GLY A 24 -6.89 9.09 -18.00
N LEU A 25 -6.19 9.97 -18.70
CA LEU A 25 -4.75 9.81 -18.98
C LEU A 25 -3.89 9.74 -17.71
N THR A 26 -4.27 10.46 -16.64
CA THR A 26 -3.48 10.46 -15.39
C THR A 26 -3.46 9.09 -14.70
N TYR A 27 -4.48 8.25 -14.91
CA TYR A 27 -4.50 6.88 -14.40
C TYR A 27 -3.47 5.99 -15.07
N LEU A 28 -2.95 6.34 -16.27
CA LEU A 28 -1.83 5.62 -16.87
C LEU A 28 -0.58 5.73 -16.00
N GLY A 29 -0.37 6.85 -15.29
CA GLY A 29 0.72 7.01 -14.34
C GLY A 29 0.64 6.01 -13.18
N ALA A 30 -0.57 5.79 -12.64
CA ALA A 30 -0.81 4.72 -11.67
C ALA A 30 -0.62 3.33 -12.27
N GLY A 31 -1.05 3.12 -13.52
CA GLY A 31 -0.82 1.87 -14.24
C GLY A 31 0.66 1.52 -14.36
N VAL A 32 1.50 2.49 -14.75
CA VAL A 32 2.96 2.33 -14.82
C VAL A 32 3.55 2.05 -13.44
N GLY A 33 3.13 2.79 -12.41
CA GLY A 33 3.55 2.55 -11.03
C GLY A 33 3.21 1.15 -10.54
N ASN A 34 2.02 0.65 -10.88
CA ASN A 34 1.58 -0.70 -10.54
C ASN A 34 2.33 -1.79 -11.32
N ALA A 35 2.58 -1.58 -12.62
CA ALA A 35 3.37 -2.50 -13.46
C ALA A 35 4.82 -2.61 -13.00
N LEU A 36 5.46 -1.48 -12.70
CA LEU A 36 6.80 -1.48 -12.09
C LEU A 36 6.76 -2.13 -10.71
N GLY A 37 5.71 -1.86 -9.92
CA GLY A 37 5.49 -2.46 -8.62
C GLY A 37 5.38 -3.99 -8.69
N SER A 38 4.70 -4.53 -9.69
CA SER A 38 4.53 -5.98 -9.84
C SER A 38 5.81 -6.65 -10.31
N VAL A 39 6.53 -6.06 -11.27
CA VAL A 39 7.82 -6.59 -11.76
C VAL A 39 8.87 -6.57 -10.65
N VAL A 40 9.06 -5.41 -10.00
CA VAL A 40 10.04 -5.27 -8.92
C VAL A 40 9.64 -6.13 -7.72
N GLY A 41 8.34 -6.21 -7.41
CA GLY A 41 7.85 -6.96 -6.25
C GLY A 41 7.94 -8.46 -6.44
N GLY A 42 7.60 -8.96 -7.63
CA GLY A 42 7.81 -10.35 -8.01
C GLY A 42 9.30 -10.70 -7.99
N TYR A 43 10.15 -9.90 -8.63
CA TYR A 43 11.59 -10.15 -8.69
C TYR A 43 12.25 -10.13 -7.32
N LEU A 44 11.90 -9.16 -6.45
CA LEU A 44 12.43 -9.12 -5.09
C LEU A 44 11.89 -10.27 -4.24
N SER A 45 10.61 -10.61 -4.35
CA SER A 45 10.02 -11.73 -3.60
C SER A 45 10.69 -13.06 -3.97
N ASP A 46 10.95 -13.29 -5.26
CA ASP A 46 11.65 -14.48 -5.76
C ASP A 46 13.14 -14.50 -5.37
N ARG A 47 13.83 -13.36 -5.41
CA ARG A 47 15.22 -13.27 -4.94
C ARG A 47 15.34 -13.48 -3.43
N LEU A 48 14.43 -12.95 -2.64
CA LEU A 48 14.39 -13.14 -1.19
C LEU A 48 14.09 -14.62 -0.84
N LEU A 49 13.21 -15.26 -1.62
CA LEU A 49 12.98 -16.71 -1.60
C LEU A 49 14.24 -17.53 -1.79
N LEU A 50 14.96 -17.25 -2.88
CA LEU A 50 16.18 -17.95 -3.26
C LEU A 50 17.28 -17.72 -2.22
N ARG A 51 17.39 -16.50 -1.68
CA ARG A 51 18.39 -16.15 -0.66
C ARG A 51 18.08 -16.80 0.70
N SER A 52 16.82 -16.91 1.09
CA SER A 52 16.38 -17.60 2.31
C SER A 52 16.61 -19.12 2.19
N ARG A 53 16.31 -19.71 1.02
CA ARG A 53 16.66 -21.12 0.71
C ARG A 53 18.16 -21.40 0.79
N GLN A 54 18.99 -20.50 0.28
CA GLN A 54 20.46 -20.67 0.27
C GLN A 54 21.13 -20.50 1.64
N ARG A 55 20.58 -19.66 2.53
CA ARG A 55 21.25 -19.34 3.80
C ARG A 55 20.94 -20.27 4.97
N ARG A 56 19.77 -20.94 5.01
CA ARG A 56 19.34 -21.67 6.20
C ARG A 56 18.80 -23.08 5.96
N GLY A 57 18.72 -23.55 4.71
CA GLY A 57 18.22 -24.90 4.40
C GLY A 57 16.73 -25.13 4.73
N ARG A 58 16.03 -24.13 5.28
CA ARG A 58 14.58 -24.08 5.53
C ARG A 58 14.04 -22.71 5.18
N ALA A 59 12.87 -22.66 4.55
CA ALA A 59 12.22 -21.42 4.16
C ALA A 59 11.61 -20.74 5.40
N VAL A 60 12.32 -19.74 5.96
CA VAL A 60 11.77 -18.90 7.02
C VAL A 60 10.95 -17.79 6.35
N VAL A 61 9.63 -17.91 6.47
CA VAL A 61 8.62 -17.04 5.84
C VAL A 61 8.72 -15.58 6.34
N GLU A 62 9.21 -15.38 7.56
CA GLU A 62 9.31 -14.08 8.23
C GLU A 62 10.38 -13.14 7.62
N ASP A 63 11.41 -13.68 6.95
CA ASP A 63 12.47 -12.85 6.35
C ASP A 63 12.00 -12.17 5.03
N ARG A 64 10.95 -12.70 4.40
CA ARG A 64 10.34 -12.07 3.21
C ARG A 64 9.57 -10.79 3.53
N LEU A 65 9.00 -10.70 4.73
CA LEU A 65 8.22 -9.55 5.15
C LEU A 65 9.11 -8.36 5.55
N THR A 66 10.35 -8.60 5.95
CA THR A 66 11.03 -7.64 6.84
C THR A 66 11.83 -6.54 6.11
N VAL A 67 12.25 -6.72 4.87
CA VAL A 67 13.00 -5.65 4.17
C VAL A 67 12.11 -4.89 3.19
N ASN A 68 11.27 -5.63 2.44
CA ASN A 68 10.52 -5.05 1.33
C ASN A 68 9.24 -4.34 1.79
N LEU A 69 8.51 -4.93 2.76
CA LEU A 69 7.34 -4.31 3.37
C LEU A 69 7.73 -3.02 4.11
N TRP A 70 8.93 -2.98 4.69
CA TRP A 70 9.39 -1.87 5.51
C TRP A 70 9.77 -0.66 4.67
N MET A 71 10.62 -0.84 3.64
CA MET A 71 10.93 0.27 2.73
C MET A 71 9.67 0.74 1.99
N ALA A 72 8.85 -0.18 1.47
CA ALA A 72 7.65 0.20 0.73
C ALA A 72 6.58 0.86 1.63
N GLY A 73 6.39 0.34 2.85
CA GLY A 73 5.37 0.76 3.79
C GLY A 73 5.71 2.02 4.59
N PHE A 74 6.95 2.16 5.06
CA PHE A 74 7.36 3.32 5.86
C PHE A 74 7.87 4.49 5.03
N VAL A 75 8.38 4.26 3.82
CA VAL A 75 9.04 5.31 3.03
C VAL A 75 8.30 5.56 1.72
N ILE A 76 8.17 4.55 0.86
CA ILE A 76 7.72 4.78 -0.52
C ILE A 76 6.25 5.20 -0.58
N LEU A 77 5.37 4.45 0.08
CA LEU A 77 3.93 4.74 0.13
C LEU A 77 3.64 6.12 0.76
N PRO A 78 4.19 6.48 1.94
CA PRO A 78 3.94 7.79 2.52
C PRO A 78 4.59 8.94 1.74
N LEU A 79 5.75 8.73 1.11
CA LEU A 79 6.35 9.73 0.22
C LEU A 79 5.45 10.01 -0.98
N GLY A 80 4.85 8.98 -1.59
CA GLY A 80 3.88 9.15 -2.67
C GLY A 80 2.61 9.91 -2.23
N LEU A 81 2.09 9.61 -1.04
CA LEU A 81 0.94 10.31 -0.45
C LEU A 81 1.24 11.78 -0.13
N LEU A 82 2.39 12.07 0.47
CA LEU A 82 2.80 13.44 0.78
C LEU A 82 3.03 14.24 -0.50
N LEU A 83 3.73 13.65 -1.48
CA LEU A 83 3.94 14.30 -2.78
C LEU A 83 2.60 14.60 -3.47
N PHE A 84 1.65 13.66 -3.41
CA PHE A 84 0.31 13.86 -3.94
C PHE A 84 -0.44 14.99 -3.22
N GLY A 85 -0.51 14.94 -1.89
CA GLY A 85 -1.28 15.88 -1.08
C GLY A 85 -0.78 17.31 -1.18
N TRP A 86 0.52 17.52 -1.00
CA TRP A 86 1.10 18.87 -0.99
C TRP A 86 1.15 19.49 -2.38
N MET A 87 1.40 18.70 -3.43
CA MET A 87 1.33 19.21 -4.80
C MET A 87 -0.11 19.52 -5.23
N ALA A 88 -1.10 18.80 -4.69
CA ALA A 88 -2.51 19.10 -4.90
C ALA A 88 -2.97 20.37 -4.15
N GLU A 89 -2.45 20.59 -2.93
CA GLU A 89 -2.77 21.78 -2.12
C GLU A 89 -2.27 23.08 -2.78
N TYR A 90 -1.00 23.10 -3.21
CA TYR A 90 -0.38 24.30 -3.76
C TYR A 90 -0.61 24.50 -5.26
N SER A 91 -1.29 23.56 -5.94
CA SER A 91 -1.55 23.59 -7.39
C SER A 91 -0.31 23.91 -8.25
N LEU A 92 0.88 23.48 -7.80
CA LEU A 92 2.17 23.88 -8.38
C LEU A 92 2.46 23.25 -9.75
N SER A 93 2.13 21.96 -9.91
CA SER A 93 2.40 21.22 -11.13
C SER A 93 1.55 19.96 -11.20
N VAL A 94 0.88 19.75 -12.34
CA VAL A 94 0.09 18.55 -12.64
C VAL A 94 0.90 17.27 -12.54
N TRP A 95 2.18 17.33 -12.89
CA TRP A 95 3.06 16.16 -12.88
C TRP A 95 3.33 15.66 -11.46
N GLY A 96 3.32 16.55 -10.47
CA GLY A 96 3.54 16.20 -9.05
C GLY A 96 2.53 15.17 -8.53
N PRO A 97 1.22 15.45 -8.59
CA PRO A 97 0.18 14.51 -8.19
C PRO A 97 0.20 13.21 -9.01
N ILE A 98 0.46 13.27 -10.33
CA ILE A 98 0.51 12.07 -11.17
C ILE A 98 1.67 11.15 -10.73
N VAL A 99 2.86 11.71 -10.52
CA VAL A 99 4.03 10.96 -10.07
C VAL A 99 3.84 10.45 -8.64
N GLY A 100 3.30 11.28 -7.74
CA GLY A 100 2.98 10.88 -6.36
C GLY A 100 1.99 9.73 -6.31
N PHE A 101 0.97 9.76 -7.16
CA PHE A 101 -0.01 8.69 -7.28
C PHE A 101 0.61 7.39 -7.83
N GLY A 102 1.50 7.48 -8.83
CA GLY A 102 2.28 6.34 -9.33
C GLY A 102 3.18 5.72 -8.26
N ILE A 103 3.90 6.54 -7.47
CA ILE A 103 4.74 6.08 -6.36
C ILE A 103 3.90 5.41 -5.27
N GLN A 104 2.73 5.98 -4.95
CA GLN A 104 1.79 5.36 -4.00
C GLN A 104 1.36 3.97 -4.50
N CYS A 105 0.95 3.84 -5.76
CA CYS A 105 0.54 2.56 -6.35
C CYS A 105 1.68 1.53 -6.30
N PHE A 106 2.90 1.95 -6.62
CA PHE A 106 4.09 1.09 -6.53
C PHE A 106 4.27 0.55 -5.11
N GLY A 107 4.29 1.44 -4.09
CA GLY A 107 4.46 1.04 -2.70
C GLY A 107 3.34 0.13 -2.20
N MET A 108 2.09 0.42 -2.60
CA MET A 108 0.94 -0.37 -2.17
C MET A 108 0.90 -1.76 -2.81
N ASN A 109 1.37 -1.90 -4.05
CA ASN A 109 1.50 -3.20 -4.70
C ASN A 109 2.52 -4.08 -3.97
N GLN A 110 3.69 -3.54 -3.63
CA GLN A 110 4.71 -4.27 -2.84
C GLN A 110 4.15 -4.83 -1.54
N ILE A 111 3.41 -4.00 -0.80
CA ILE A 111 2.79 -4.38 0.47
C ILE A 111 1.76 -5.48 0.25
N THR A 112 0.87 -5.33 -0.75
CA THR A 112 -0.17 -6.31 -1.03
C THR A 112 0.42 -7.67 -1.42
N THR A 113 1.43 -7.69 -2.30
CA THR A 113 2.10 -8.93 -2.71
C THR A 113 2.78 -9.63 -1.53
N ALA A 114 3.47 -8.88 -0.67
CA ALA A 114 4.13 -9.44 0.51
C ALA A 114 3.13 -10.01 1.52
N ILE A 115 2.02 -9.31 1.78
CA ILE A 115 0.96 -9.80 2.68
C ILE A 115 0.30 -11.05 2.11
N ALA A 116 -0.04 -11.05 0.81
CA ALA A 116 -0.68 -12.20 0.17
C ALA A 116 0.21 -13.46 0.25
N ALA A 117 1.52 -13.31 -0.02
CA ALA A 117 2.47 -14.41 0.14
C ALA A 117 2.54 -14.91 1.58
N TYR A 118 2.56 -14.01 2.56
CA TYR A 118 2.58 -14.38 3.98
C TYR A 118 1.32 -15.14 4.41
N LEU A 119 0.13 -14.71 3.99
CA LEU A 119 -1.12 -15.37 4.37
C LEU A 119 -1.20 -16.80 3.82
N VAL A 120 -0.71 -17.01 2.59
CA VAL A 120 -0.64 -18.34 1.98
C VAL A 120 0.37 -19.23 2.71
N ASP A 121 1.56 -18.69 3.01
CA ASP A 121 2.62 -19.44 3.70
C ASP A 121 2.27 -19.71 5.18
N ALA A 122 1.48 -18.85 5.83
CA ALA A 122 1.09 -18.99 7.23
C ALA A 122 0.01 -20.04 7.48
N MET A 123 -0.85 -20.33 6.50
CA MET A 123 -1.98 -21.26 6.61
C MET A 123 -2.03 -22.23 5.41
N PRO A 124 -1.13 -23.22 5.34
CA PRO A 124 -1.12 -24.21 4.26
C PRO A 124 -2.47 -24.93 4.16
N GLY A 125 -3.07 -24.96 2.97
CA GLY A 125 -4.37 -25.62 2.72
C GLY A 125 -5.61 -24.74 2.93
N GLN A 126 -5.53 -23.63 3.67
CA GLN A 126 -6.64 -22.67 3.85
C GLN A 126 -6.33 -21.26 3.29
N GLY A 127 -5.25 -21.11 2.52
CA GLY A 127 -4.80 -19.82 1.99
C GLY A 127 -5.88 -19.04 1.23
N ALA A 128 -6.80 -19.72 0.54
CA ALA A 128 -7.92 -19.07 -0.16
C ALA A 128 -8.91 -18.40 0.80
N SER A 129 -9.29 -19.08 1.89
CA SER A 129 -10.22 -18.56 2.89
C SER A 129 -9.61 -17.38 3.66
N VAL A 130 -8.33 -17.49 4.03
CA VAL A 130 -7.61 -16.42 4.73
C VAL A 130 -7.43 -15.19 3.83
N SER A 131 -7.08 -15.41 2.56
CA SER A 131 -6.98 -14.31 1.59
C SER A 131 -8.32 -13.63 1.33
N ALA A 132 -9.42 -14.40 1.30
CA ALA A 132 -10.76 -13.85 1.18
C ALA A 132 -11.12 -12.98 2.40
N ALA A 133 -10.90 -13.47 3.62
CA ALA A 133 -11.14 -12.72 4.85
C ALA A 133 -10.33 -11.41 4.88
N ALA A 134 -9.05 -11.46 4.50
CA ALA A 134 -8.20 -10.28 4.42
C ALA A 134 -8.72 -9.25 3.39
N ASN A 135 -9.19 -9.72 2.24
CA ASN A 135 -9.78 -8.85 1.22
C ASN A 135 -11.10 -8.22 1.68
N VAL A 136 -11.94 -8.93 2.43
CA VAL A 136 -13.17 -8.37 3.01
C VAL A 136 -12.84 -7.22 3.96
N VAL A 137 -11.94 -7.45 4.93
CA VAL A 137 -11.51 -6.40 5.89
C VAL A 137 -10.94 -5.19 5.15
N ARG A 138 -10.05 -5.44 4.17
CA ARG A 138 -9.48 -4.38 3.32
C ARG A 138 -10.57 -3.61 2.58
N GLY A 139 -11.54 -4.31 1.99
CA GLY A 139 -12.64 -3.73 1.23
C GLY A 139 -13.53 -2.84 2.11
N THR A 140 -13.86 -3.29 3.32
CA THR A 140 -14.65 -2.50 4.28
C THR A 140 -13.94 -1.21 4.68
N ILE A 141 -12.65 -1.29 5.03
CA ILE A 141 -11.85 -0.11 5.38
C ILE A 141 -11.73 0.84 4.18
N ALA A 142 -11.50 0.30 2.98
CA ALA A 142 -11.44 1.10 1.77
C ALA A 142 -12.75 1.84 1.48
N CYS A 143 -13.90 1.18 1.70
CA CYS A 143 -15.22 1.80 1.55
C CYS A 143 -15.39 2.98 2.52
N ILE A 144 -15.09 2.77 3.80
CA ILE A 144 -15.18 3.83 4.83
C ILE A 144 -14.29 5.03 4.45
N LEU A 145 -13.02 4.76 4.09
CA LEU A 145 -12.08 5.82 3.70
C LEU A 145 -12.53 6.55 2.43
N ALA A 146 -13.10 5.85 1.45
CA ALA A 146 -13.60 6.47 0.22
C ALA A 146 -14.80 7.39 0.47
N VAL A 147 -15.68 7.05 1.41
CA VAL A 147 -16.82 7.89 1.80
C VAL A 147 -16.35 9.13 2.57
N VAL A 148 -15.39 8.96 3.48
CA VAL A 148 -14.88 10.05 4.34
C VAL A 148 -13.88 10.96 3.60
N ALA A 149 -13.27 10.49 2.53
CA ALA A 149 -12.26 11.20 1.74
C ALA A 149 -12.73 12.58 1.23
N ASN A 150 -13.85 12.63 0.50
CA ASN A 150 -14.37 13.87 -0.08
C ASN A 150 -14.72 14.96 0.95
N PRO A 151 -15.49 14.68 2.02
CA PRO A 151 -15.81 15.70 3.02
C PRO A 151 -14.56 16.16 3.80
N THR A 152 -13.59 15.27 4.04
CA THR A 152 -12.36 15.64 4.75
C THR A 152 -11.53 16.64 3.94
N ILE A 153 -11.44 16.44 2.62
CA ILE A 153 -10.75 17.39 1.73
C ILE A 153 -11.47 18.73 1.66
N ALA A 154 -12.80 18.73 1.66
CA ALA A 154 -13.55 19.98 1.70
C ALA A 154 -13.33 20.75 3.01
N ALA A 155 -13.08 20.07 4.13
CA ALA A 155 -12.91 20.69 5.44
C ALA A 155 -11.47 21.15 5.76
N VAL A 156 -10.46 20.34 5.41
CA VAL A 156 -9.05 20.55 5.85
C VAL A 156 -8.08 20.71 4.68
N GLY A 157 -8.54 20.51 3.45
CA GLY A 157 -7.72 20.56 2.24
C GLY A 157 -7.02 19.23 1.91
N PRO A 158 -6.62 19.04 0.64
CA PRO A 158 -5.96 17.82 0.18
C PRO A 158 -4.61 17.54 0.86
N GLY A 159 -3.79 18.55 1.19
CA GLY A 159 -2.48 18.36 1.80
C GLY A 159 -2.55 17.73 3.20
N TRP A 160 -3.37 18.31 4.07
CA TRP A 160 -3.58 17.80 5.42
C TRP A 160 -4.31 16.46 5.44
N THR A 161 -5.25 16.24 4.52
CA THR A 161 -5.96 14.94 4.40
C THR A 161 -4.99 13.81 4.04
N MET A 162 -4.03 14.06 3.13
CA MET A 162 -3.03 13.04 2.78
C MET A 162 -2.01 12.83 3.90
N THR A 163 -1.68 13.89 4.65
CA THR A 163 -0.78 13.80 5.81
C THR A 163 -1.39 12.98 6.94
N SER A 164 -2.70 13.12 7.21
CA SER A 164 -3.38 12.30 8.22
C SER A 164 -3.43 10.81 7.83
N LEU A 165 -3.62 10.52 6.54
CA LEU A 165 -3.52 9.14 6.00
C LEU A 165 -2.11 8.57 6.13
N VAL A 166 -1.07 9.38 5.99
CA VAL A 166 0.33 8.98 6.20
C VAL A 166 0.58 8.60 7.66
N VAL A 167 0.09 9.41 8.60
CA VAL A 167 0.19 9.11 10.03
C VAL A 167 -0.54 7.82 10.38
N LEU A 168 -1.75 7.62 9.84
CA LEU A 168 -2.50 6.39 10.03
C LEU A 168 -1.76 5.17 9.44
N ASN A 169 -1.13 5.32 8.28
CA ASN A 169 -0.32 4.27 7.67
C ASN A 169 0.89 3.92 8.54
N TRP A 170 1.62 4.91 9.06
CA TRP A 170 2.74 4.65 9.97
C TRP A 170 2.29 3.99 11.27
N PHE A 171 1.14 4.38 11.80
CA PHE A 171 0.56 3.74 12.97
C PHE A 171 0.23 2.27 12.69
N ALA A 172 -0.45 1.97 11.58
CA ALA A 172 -0.76 0.60 11.17
C ALA A 172 0.49 -0.24 10.92
N MET A 173 1.51 0.34 10.25
CA MET A 173 2.79 -0.32 10.04
C MET A 173 3.52 -0.59 11.36
N SER A 174 3.51 0.36 12.30
CA SER A 174 4.12 0.17 13.63
C SER A 174 3.44 -0.96 14.41
N ILE A 175 2.12 -1.06 14.35
CA ILE A 175 1.38 -2.19 14.93
C ILE A 175 1.81 -3.51 14.28
N LEU A 176 1.93 -3.56 12.96
CA LEU A 176 2.38 -4.75 12.24
C LEU A 176 3.81 -5.14 12.63
N VAL A 177 4.70 -4.18 12.83
CA VAL A 177 6.07 -4.41 13.32
C VAL A 177 6.06 -5.05 14.71
N ILE A 178 5.26 -4.51 15.62
CA ILE A 178 5.09 -5.07 16.96
C ILE A 178 4.57 -6.51 16.86
N LEU A 179 3.55 -6.74 16.02
CA LEU A 179 2.97 -8.07 15.80
C LEU A 179 3.98 -9.07 15.20
N LEU A 180 4.90 -8.63 14.35
CA LEU A 180 5.96 -9.48 13.80
C LEU A 180 7.01 -9.82 14.86
N LEU A 181 7.44 -8.85 15.67
CA LEU A 181 8.41 -9.07 16.74
C LEU A 181 7.85 -9.99 17.85
N PHE A 182 6.56 -9.90 18.15
CA PHE A 182 5.87 -10.77 19.11
C PHE A 182 5.20 -11.99 18.47
N GLY A 183 5.27 -12.13 17.14
CA GLY A 183 4.54 -13.12 16.35
C GLY A 183 4.96 -14.55 16.64
N GLU A 184 6.25 -14.78 16.92
CA GLU A 184 6.74 -16.09 17.37
C GLU A 184 6.06 -16.54 18.69
N ARG A 185 5.79 -15.58 19.58
CA ARG A 185 5.18 -15.83 20.90
C ARG A 185 3.67 -16.06 20.77
N LEU A 186 3.00 -15.35 19.86
CA LEU A 186 1.59 -15.56 19.54
C LEU A 186 1.33 -16.88 18.78
N ARG A 187 2.21 -17.25 17.83
CA ARG A 187 2.10 -18.53 17.10
C ARG A 187 2.27 -19.74 18.03
N ARG A 188 3.18 -19.67 19.00
CA ARG A 188 3.30 -20.70 20.06
C ARG A 188 2.06 -20.80 20.95
N TRP A 189 1.32 -19.70 21.12
CA TRP A 189 0.07 -19.69 21.88
C TRP A 189 -1.13 -20.21 21.08
N SER A 190 -1.11 -20.07 19.75
CA SER A 190 -2.21 -20.49 18.86
C SER A 190 -2.19 -21.98 18.47
N GLY A 191 -1.25 -22.78 18.98
CA GLY A 191 -1.27 -24.25 18.87
C GLY A 191 -1.01 -24.84 17.47
N TYR A 192 -0.54 -24.06 16.50
CA TYR A 192 -0.15 -24.59 15.19
C TYR A 192 1.29 -25.15 15.24
N PRO A 193 1.52 -26.43 14.87
CA PRO A 193 2.85 -27.03 14.89
C PRO A 193 3.73 -26.48 13.77
N VAL A 194 4.97 -26.18 14.13
CA VAL A 194 6.08 -25.76 13.27
C VAL A 194 6.63 -26.88 12.41
#